data_AF-A0A8T4NBA3-F1
#
_entry.id   AF-A0A8T4NBA3-F1
#
_cell.length_a   1.000
_cell.length_b   1.000
_cell.length_c   1.000
_cell.angle_alpha   90.00
_cell.angle_beta   90.00
_cell.angle_gamma   90.00
#
_symmetry.space_group_name_H-M   'P 1'
#
loop_
_entity.id
_entity.type
_entity.pdbx_description
1 polymer ?
#
loop_
_entity_poly.entity_id
_entity_poly.type
_entity_poly.pdbx_seq_one_letter_code
_entity_poly.pdbx_strand_id
1 'polypeptide(L)'
;MVNKREKQKFISVFPIVDGKRGFLRIVEASIAILVILAAVLLLLSRGEEKVETDFNALLTPILEEMAQDTSLREDILEYKLGEQISNNEKVNNENIIGDLNDFVGDRITNPSLDYYVVICDLEGICPIDYPVDIRGNLYANERVISTTLEEEIKISPITGEDISFFPKKVKIFLWEKES
;
A
#
# COMPACT_ATOMS: atom_id res chain seq x y z
N MET A 1 60.28 19.33 -7.22
CA MET A 1 59.79 18.08 -6.61
C MET A 1 59.22 17.21 -7.71
N VAL A 2 59.87 16.09 -8.02
CA VAL A 2 59.56 15.24 -9.19
C VAL A 2 58.74 14.03 -8.73
N ASN A 3 57.52 13.89 -9.23
CA ASN A 3 56.59 12.83 -8.84
C ASN A 3 56.80 11.61 -9.75
N LYS A 4 57.28 10.51 -9.15
CA LYS A 4 57.75 9.30 -9.82
C LYS A 4 56.57 8.36 -10.06
N ARG A 5 56.09 8.26 -11.30
CA ARG A 5 55.02 7.31 -11.68
C ARG A 5 55.59 5.90 -11.76
N GLU A 6 55.17 5.03 -10.85
CA GLU A 6 55.37 3.58 -10.92
C GLU A 6 54.54 2.99 -12.06
N LYS A 7 55.22 2.32 -13.00
CA LYS A 7 54.58 1.53 -14.06
C LYS A 7 54.33 0.13 -13.51
N GLN A 8 53.08 -0.20 -13.22
CA GLN A 8 52.69 -1.59 -12.95
C GLN A 8 52.88 -2.42 -14.23
N LYS A 9 53.83 -3.35 -14.19
CA LYS A 9 54.03 -4.37 -15.22
C LYS A 9 52.92 -5.41 -15.09
N PHE A 10 52.00 -5.42 -16.03
CA PHE A 10 51.06 -6.52 -16.23
C PHE A 10 51.85 -7.74 -16.71
N ILE A 11 52.02 -8.74 -15.84
CA ILE A 11 52.69 -9.99 -16.16
C ILE A 11 51.66 -10.87 -16.89
N SER A 12 51.83 -11.06 -18.20
CA SER A 12 51.06 -12.01 -18.99
C SER A 12 51.55 -13.43 -18.71
N VAL A 13 50.81 -14.20 -17.92
CA VAL A 13 51.16 -15.56 -17.49
C VAL A 13 50.55 -16.61 -18.43
N PHE A 14 50.86 -16.63 -19.74
CA PHE A 14 50.47 -17.80 -20.57
C PHE A 14 51.48 -18.11 -21.68
N PRO A 15 52.03 -19.35 -21.73
CA PRO A 15 52.96 -19.80 -22.77
C PRO A 15 52.23 -20.11 -24.09
N ILE A 16 52.90 -19.83 -25.21
CA ILE A 16 52.33 -19.86 -26.56
C ILE A 16 52.71 -21.20 -27.25
N VAL A 17 51.76 -21.97 -27.82
CA VAL A 17 51.99 -23.30 -28.47
C VAL A 17 51.65 -23.28 -29.98
N ASP A 18 52.64 -23.26 -30.89
CA ASP A 18 52.48 -22.95 -32.33
C ASP A 18 51.62 -23.97 -33.12
N GLY A 19 50.76 -23.47 -34.02
CA GLY A 19 49.96 -24.28 -34.96
C GLY A 19 48.51 -24.55 -34.55
N LYS A 20 48.20 -24.59 -33.24
CA LYS A 20 46.82 -24.64 -32.69
C LYS A 20 46.43 -23.32 -31.97
N ARG A 21 47.29 -22.29 -32.05
CA ARG A 21 47.18 -20.99 -31.35
C ARG A 21 45.91 -20.21 -31.70
N GLY A 22 45.45 -20.30 -32.94
CA GLY A 22 44.27 -19.56 -33.39
C GLY A 22 43.00 -20.01 -32.67
N PHE A 23 42.83 -21.33 -32.52
CA PHE A 23 41.66 -21.91 -31.87
C PHE A 23 41.60 -21.56 -30.37
N LEU A 24 42.73 -21.63 -29.67
CA LEU A 24 42.80 -21.26 -28.25
C LEU A 24 42.45 -19.78 -28.01
N ARG A 25 42.87 -18.87 -28.90
CA ARG A 25 42.49 -17.45 -28.82
C ARG A 25 41.00 -17.23 -29.04
N ILE A 26 40.37 -18.02 -29.91
CA ILE A 26 38.91 -17.94 -30.15
C ILE A 26 38.15 -18.45 -28.91
N VAL A 27 38.60 -19.55 -28.31
CA VAL A 27 38.00 -20.09 -27.08
C VAL A 27 38.16 -19.13 -25.89
N GLU A 28 39.31 -18.48 -25.76
CA GLU A 28 39.52 -17.47 -24.72
C GLU A 28 38.57 -16.28 -24.88
N ALA A 29 38.44 -15.76 -26.11
CA ALA A 29 37.52 -14.66 -26.40
C ALA A 29 36.05 -15.04 -26.15
N SER A 30 35.64 -16.28 -26.47
CA SER A 30 34.27 -16.73 -26.23
C SER A 30 33.96 -16.88 -24.73
N ILE A 31 34.91 -17.38 -23.93
CA ILE A 31 34.76 -17.44 -22.47
C ILE A 31 34.63 -16.03 -21.89
N ALA A 32 35.43 -15.07 -22.34
CA ALA A 32 35.33 -13.68 -21.89
C ALA A 32 33.95 -13.08 -22.18
N ILE A 33 33.41 -13.32 -23.38
CA ILE A 33 32.06 -12.87 -23.75
C ILE A 33 30.99 -13.52 -22.86
N LEU A 34 31.09 -14.83 -22.59
CA LEU A 34 30.15 -15.53 -21.72
C LEU A 34 30.18 -14.99 -20.28
N VAL A 35 31.36 -14.67 -19.75
CA VAL A 35 31.50 -14.09 -18.40
C VAL A 35 30.87 -12.70 -18.34
N ILE A 36 31.05 -11.87 -19.36
CA ILE A 36 30.42 -10.54 -19.44
C ILE A 36 28.89 -10.68 -19.53
N LEU A 37 28.38 -11.57 -20.39
CA LEU A 37 26.96 -11.85 -20.50
C LEU A 37 26.36 -12.34 -19.18
N ALA A 38 27.03 -13.26 -18.50
CA ALA A 38 26.60 -13.75 -17.20
C ALA A 38 26.54 -12.63 -16.16
N ALA A 39 27.54 -11.74 -16.13
CA ALA A 39 27.55 -10.58 -15.24
C ALA A 39 26.39 -9.62 -15.55
N VAL A 40 26.13 -9.33 -16.82
CA VAL A 40 25.00 -8.48 -17.25
C VAL A 40 23.66 -9.11 -16.85
N LEU A 41 23.47 -10.42 -17.08
CA LEU A 41 22.26 -11.13 -16.67
C LEU A 41 22.06 -11.10 -15.15
N LEU A 42 23.14 -11.23 -14.38
CA LEU A 42 23.09 -11.15 -12.91
C LEU A 42 22.71 -9.75 -12.43
N LEU A 43 23.18 -8.70 -13.12
CA LEU A 43 22.78 -7.32 -12.85
C LEU A 43 21.30 -7.09 -13.19
N LEU A 44 20.82 -7.62 -14.32
CA LEU A 44 19.42 -7.50 -14.72
C LEU A 44 18.48 -8.28 -13.77
N SER A 45 18.91 -9.44 -13.29
CA SER A 45 18.16 -10.25 -12.31
C SER A 45 18.04 -9.58 -10.94
N ARG A 46 18.92 -8.63 -10.60
CA ARG A 46 18.83 -7.85 -9.36
C ARG A 46 17.93 -6.62 -9.50
N GLY A 47 17.46 -6.31 -10.71
CA GLY A 47 16.70 -5.12 -11.05
C GLY A 47 15.20 -5.33 -11.20
N GLU A 48 14.64 -6.45 -10.72
CA GLU A 48 13.22 -6.45 -10.37
C GLU A 48 13.07 -5.54 -9.15
N GLU A 49 12.96 -4.23 -9.40
CA GLU A 49 12.15 -3.38 -8.53
C GLU A 49 10.88 -4.17 -8.33
N LYS A 50 10.64 -4.65 -7.09
CA LYS A 50 9.29 -5.06 -6.70
C LYS A 50 8.44 -3.89 -7.16
N VAL A 51 7.64 -4.09 -8.21
CA VAL A 51 6.63 -3.13 -8.62
C VAL A 51 5.83 -2.97 -7.35
N GLU A 52 6.10 -1.89 -6.62
CA GLU A 52 5.46 -1.61 -5.35
C GLU A 52 4.04 -1.35 -5.77
N THR A 53 3.21 -2.39 -5.63
CA THR A 53 1.82 -2.33 -6.05
C THR A 53 1.26 -1.11 -5.34
N ASP A 54 0.82 -0.11 -6.11
CA ASP A 54 0.31 1.13 -5.52
C ASP A 54 -1.05 0.84 -4.89
N PHE A 55 -0.98 0.32 -3.67
CA PHE A 55 -2.14 -0.01 -2.87
C PHE A 55 -2.99 1.23 -2.56
N ASN A 56 -2.39 2.43 -2.55
CA ASN A 56 -3.16 3.67 -2.41
C ASN A 56 -4.05 3.94 -3.63
N ALA A 57 -3.57 3.62 -4.83
CA ALA A 57 -4.36 3.69 -6.05
C ALA A 57 -5.54 2.71 -6.03
N LEU A 58 -5.43 1.58 -5.32
CA LEU A 58 -6.53 0.64 -5.12
C LEU A 58 -7.58 1.15 -4.11
N LEU A 59 -7.16 1.83 -3.04
CA LEU A 59 -8.08 2.33 -2.01
C LEU A 59 -8.93 3.54 -2.46
N THR A 60 -8.37 4.40 -3.33
CA THR A 60 -9.05 5.62 -3.80
C THR A 60 -10.42 5.36 -4.44
N PRO A 61 -10.57 4.46 -5.44
CA PRO A 61 -11.87 4.19 -6.05
C PRO A 61 -12.87 3.58 -5.05
N ILE A 62 -12.41 2.74 -4.12
CA ILE A 62 -13.29 2.14 -3.10
C ILE A 62 -13.89 3.22 -2.22
N LEU A 63 -13.06 4.15 -1.72
CA LEU A 63 -13.52 5.27 -0.90
C LEU A 63 -14.44 6.23 -1.69
N GLU A 64 -14.19 6.42 -2.99
CA GLU A 64 -15.05 7.21 -3.86
C GLU A 64 -16.44 6.56 -4.02
N GLU A 65 -16.50 5.25 -4.25
CA GLU A 65 -17.76 4.51 -4.31
C GLU A 65 -18.52 4.58 -2.98
N MET A 66 -17.84 4.41 -1.84
CA MET A 66 -18.47 4.57 -0.51
C MET A 66 -19.07 5.95 -0.31
N ALA A 67 -18.43 7.00 -0.82
CA ALA A 67 -18.95 8.36 -0.71
C ALA A 67 -20.13 8.65 -1.64
N GLN A 68 -20.27 7.88 -2.72
CA GLN A 68 -21.38 8.00 -3.67
C GLN A 68 -22.58 7.14 -3.26
N ASP A 69 -22.37 6.09 -2.47
CA ASP A 69 -23.45 5.28 -1.92
C ASP A 69 -24.22 6.05 -0.83
N THR A 70 -25.51 6.25 -1.04
CA THR A 70 -26.35 7.03 -0.12
C THR A 70 -26.56 6.33 1.21
N SER A 71 -26.70 4.99 1.20
CA SER A 71 -26.93 4.21 2.42
C SER A 71 -25.69 4.24 3.30
N LEU A 72 -24.52 3.90 2.72
CA LEU A 72 -23.26 3.88 3.48
C LEU A 72 -22.93 5.28 4.02
N ARG A 73 -23.22 6.33 3.26
CA ARG A 73 -23.02 7.71 3.69
C ARG A 73 -23.87 8.04 4.92
N GLU A 74 -25.14 7.65 4.94
CA GLU A 74 -26.03 7.85 6.08
C GLU A 74 -25.52 7.08 7.30
N ASP A 75 -25.17 5.80 7.13
CA ASP A 75 -24.60 4.94 8.17
C ASP A 75 -23.32 5.55 8.78
N ILE A 76 -22.41 6.02 7.94
CA ILE A 76 -21.18 6.69 8.35
C ILE A 76 -21.53 7.95 9.16
N LEU A 77 -22.48 8.76 8.72
CA LEU A 77 -22.88 9.99 9.41
C LEU A 77 -23.63 9.74 10.73
N GLU A 78 -24.28 8.59 10.90
CA GLU A 78 -24.94 8.19 12.15
C GLU A 78 -23.98 7.61 13.20
N TYR A 79 -22.85 7.03 12.77
CA TYR A 79 -21.85 6.39 13.64
C TYR A 79 -21.43 7.20 14.88
N LYS A 80 -21.65 6.71 16.10
CA LYS A 80 -21.34 7.50 17.31
C LYS A 80 -19.89 7.28 17.76
N LEU A 81 -19.16 8.35 18.05
CA LEU A 81 -17.77 8.31 18.55
C LEU A 81 -17.74 8.68 20.03
N GLY A 82 -16.91 8.00 20.83
CA GLY A 82 -16.65 8.34 22.24
C GLY A 82 -16.75 7.16 23.22
N GLU A 83 -16.38 7.39 24.48
CA GLU A 83 -16.40 6.36 25.54
C GLU A 83 -17.79 6.18 26.17
N GLN A 84 -18.70 7.14 26.02
CA GLN A 84 -20.04 7.12 26.60
C GLN A 84 -21.12 6.75 25.57
N ILE A 85 -20.89 5.66 24.86
CA ILE A 85 -21.85 5.12 23.88
C ILE A 85 -22.79 4.17 24.62
N SER A 86 -24.11 4.31 24.42
CA SER A 86 -25.08 3.37 24.96
C SER A 86 -24.94 1.98 24.33
N ASN A 87 -25.39 0.92 25.01
CA ASN A 87 -25.30 -0.44 24.45
C ASN A 87 -25.99 -0.56 23.08
N ASN A 88 -27.10 0.16 22.86
CA ASN A 88 -27.82 0.13 21.59
C ASN A 88 -27.02 0.82 20.47
N GLU A 89 -26.41 1.96 20.76
CA GLU A 89 -25.54 2.66 19.80
C GLU A 89 -24.27 1.85 19.49
N LYS A 90 -23.74 1.11 20.47
CA LYS A 90 -22.61 0.21 20.24
C LYS A 90 -22.96 -0.90 19.23
N VAL A 91 -24.13 -1.54 19.39
CA VAL A 91 -24.61 -2.55 18.43
C VAL A 91 -24.82 -1.93 17.06
N ASN A 92 -25.38 -0.71 16.99
CA ASN A 92 -25.54 0.00 15.72
C ASN A 92 -24.19 0.26 15.04
N ASN A 93 -23.21 0.76 15.79
CA ASN A 93 -21.85 0.98 15.29
C ASN A 93 -21.18 -0.31 14.80
N GLU A 94 -21.39 -1.45 15.49
CA GLU A 94 -20.88 -2.75 15.06
C GLU A 94 -21.51 -3.18 13.72
N ASN A 95 -22.81 -2.96 13.53
CA ASN A 95 -23.48 -3.24 12.26
C ASN A 95 -22.93 -2.36 11.13
N ILE A 96 -22.82 -1.04 11.36
CA ILE A 96 -22.27 -0.08 10.39
C ILE A 96 -20.87 -0.52 9.95
N ILE A 97 -19.99 -0.87 10.90
CA ILE A 97 -18.64 -1.34 10.59
C ILE A 97 -18.67 -2.68 9.86
N GLY A 98 -19.61 -3.57 10.18
CA GLY A 98 -19.87 -4.80 9.44
C GLY A 98 -20.18 -4.52 7.97
N ASP A 99 -21.15 -3.64 7.71
CA ASP A 99 -21.56 -3.26 6.35
C ASP A 99 -20.41 -2.60 5.56
N LEU A 100 -19.60 -1.76 6.22
CA LEU A 100 -18.41 -1.18 5.61
C LEU A 100 -17.34 -2.23 5.30
N ASN A 101 -17.11 -3.18 6.19
CA ASN A 101 -16.15 -4.25 5.97
C ASN A 101 -16.61 -5.16 4.83
N ASP A 102 -17.88 -5.57 4.81
CA ASP A 102 -18.44 -6.37 3.71
C ASP A 102 -18.29 -5.64 2.37
N PHE A 103 -18.61 -4.33 2.34
CA PHE A 103 -18.41 -3.50 1.16
C PHE A 103 -16.96 -3.53 0.67
N VAL A 104 -15.99 -3.28 1.55
CA VAL A 104 -14.56 -3.26 1.20
C VAL A 104 -14.07 -4.66 0.81
N GLY A 105 -14.47 -5.70 1.52
CA GLY A 105 -14.12 -7.09 1.27
C GLY A 105 -14.53 -7.58 -0.11
N ASP A 106 -15.70 -7.16 -0.59
CA ASP A 106 -16.18 -7.46 -1.94
C ASP A 106 -15.29 -6.86 -3.04
N ARG A 107 -14.59 -5.74 -2.76
CA ARG A 107 -13.67 -5.09 -3.72
C ARG A 107 -12.24 -5.62 -3.59
N ILE A 108 -11.81 -5.96 -2.37
CA ILE A 108 -10.46 -6.47 -2.09
C ILE A 108 -10.47 -7.99 -2.14
N THR A 109 -10.44 -8.52 -3.37
CA THR A 109 -10.53 -9.97 -3.63
C THR A 109 -9.23 -10.75 -3.41
N ASN A 110 -8.12 -10.08 -3.10
CA ASN A 110 -6.82 -10.73 -2.92
C ASN A 110 -6.70 -11.32 -1.50
N PRO A 111 -6.63 -12.66 -1.35
CA PRO A 111 -6.58 -13.31 -0.04
C PRO A 111 -5.27 -13.08 0.73
N SER A 112 -4.22 -12.60 0.07
CA SER A 112 -2.96 -12.22 0.71
C SER A 112 -3.01 -10.83 1.34
N LEU A 113 -4.09 -10.07 1.12
CA LEU A 113 -4.29 -8.75 1.73
C LEU A 113 -5.23 -8.86 2.92
N ASP A 114 -4.97 -8.06 3.95
CA ASP A 114 -5.96 -7.71 4.96
C ASP A 114 -6.22 -6.23 4.95
N TYR A 115 -7.39 -5.86 5.47
CA TYR A 115 -7.76 -4.47 5.62
C TYR A 115 -8.45 -4.22 6.96
N TYR A 116 -8.47 -2.95 7.34
CA TYR A 116 -9.22 -2.46 8.49
C TYR A 116 -9.87 -1.13 8.14
N VAL A 117 -11.18 -1.04 8.35
CA VAL A 117 -11.94 0.19 8.14
C VAL A 117 -12.23 0.84 9.49
N VAL A 118 -11.97 2.15 9.57
CA VAL A 118 -12.29 2.93 10.76
C VAL A 118 -12.96 4.25 10.37
N ILE A 119 -13.91 4.66 11.19
CA ILE A 119 -14.57 5.96 11.12
C ILE A 119 -14.05 6.80 12.28
N CYS A 120 -13.66 8.04 12.01
CA CYS A 120 -13.29 8.98 13.06
C CYS A 120 -13.83 10.39 12.76
N ASP A 121 -13.73 11.27 13.75
CA ASP A 121 -14.05 12.69 13.58
C ASP A 121 -13.13 13.32 12.54
N LEU A 122 -13.61 14.38 11.89
CA LEU A 122 -12.86 15.09 10.87
C LEU A 122 -11.46 15.50 11.36
N GLU A 123 -11.39 16.11 12.54
CA GLU A 123 -10.16 16.55 13.21
C GLU A 123 -9.49 15.44 14.05
N GLY A 124 -10.20 14.33 14.28
CA GLY A 124 -9.72 13.21 15.07
C GLY A 124 -8.61 12.42 14.37
N ILE A 125 -7.75 11.81 15.17
CA ILE A 125 -6.83 10.76 14.70
C ILE A 125 -7.65 9.47 14.65
N CYS A 126 -7.65 8.79 13.51
CA CYS A 126 -8.22 7.45 13.36
C CYS A 126 -7.19 6.43 13.92
N PRO A 127 -7.37 5.89 15.13
CA PRO A 127 -6.41 4.96 15.69
C PRO A 127 -6.55 3.58 15.03
N ILE A 128 -5.43 2.88 14.91
CA ILE A 128 -5.38 1.47 14.55
C ILE A 128 -4.36 0.79 15.46
N ASP A 129 -4.69 -0.39 15.95
CA ASP A 129 -3.70 -1.29 16.56
C ASP A 129 -2.86 -1.88 15.42
N TYR A 130 -1.55 -1.65 15.47
CA TYR A 130 -0.66 -2.07 14.39
C TYR A 130 -0.75 -3.59 14.21
N PRO A 131 -1.05 -4.10 12.99
CA PRO A 131 -1.25 -5.53 12.76
C PRO A 131 0.03 -6.30 13.04
N VAL A 132 -0.11 -7.44 13.72
CA VAL A 132 1.03 -8.27 14.16
C VAL A 132 1.60 -9.15 13.05
N ASP A 133 0.82 -9.38 11.99
CA ASP A 133 1.06 -10.31 10.89
C ASP A 133 1.33 -9.59 9.56
N ILE A 134 1.94 -8.40 9.61
CA ILE A 134 2.19 -7.58 8.43
C ILE A 134 3.49 -7.96 7.71
N ARG A 135 3.36 -8.29 6.43
CA ARG A 135 4.49 -8.46 5.51
C ARG A 135 4.72 -7.18 4.70
N GLY A 136 5.60 -6.32 5.19
CA GLY A 136 6.01 -5.11 4.47
C GLY A 136 5.41 -3.83 5.04
N ASN A 137 4.85 -2.99 4.17
CA ASN A 137 4.35 -1.66 4.53
C ASN A 137 2.85 -1.67 4.81
N LEU A 138 2.42 -0.82 5.75
CA LEU A 138 1.01 -0.52 6.01
C LEU A 138 0.60 0.67 5.14
N TYR A 139 -0.39 0.47 4.28
CA TYR A 139 -0.94 1.51 3.42
C TYR A 139 -2.23 2.03 4.05
N ALA A 140 -2.48 3.33 3.90
CA ALA A 140 -3.68 3.95 4.44
C ALA A 140 -4.16 5.06 3.53
N ASN A 141 -5.45 5.09 3.26
CA ASN A 141 -6.09 6.18 2.55
C ASN A 141 -7.39 6.56 3.26
N GLU A 142 -7.78 7.83 3.14
CA GLU A 142 -8.92 8.38 3.86
C GLU A 142 -9.75 9.30 2.99
N ARG A 143 -11.05 9.38 3.31
CA ARG A 143 -11.99 10.27 2.66
C ARG A 143 -12.94 10.89 3.66
N VAL A 144 -13.22 12.17 3.45
CA VAL A 144 -14.21 12.91 4.23
C VAL A 144 -15.59 12.71 3.61
N ILE A 145 -16.53 12.34 4.47
CA ILE A 145 -17.94 12.09 4.16
C ILE A 145 -18.76 13.17 4.85
N SER A 146 -19.59 13.87 4.09
CA SER A 146 -20.42 14.98 4.57
C SER A 146 -21.85 14.86 4.07
N THR A 147 -22.76 15.54 4.76
CA THR A 147 -24.14 15.74 4.29
C THR A 147 -24.20 16.70 3.11
N THR A 148 -25.34 16.70 2.43
CA THR A 148 -25.65 17.82 1.52
C THR A 148 -26.06 19.03 2.36
N LEU A 149 -25.80 20.25 1.86
CA LEU A 149 -26.12 21.53 2.53
C LEU A 149 -27.59 21.64 3.00
N GLU A 150 -28.50 20.91 2.36
CA GLU A 150 -29.93 20.90 2.70
C GLU A 150 -30.26 20.05 3.95
N GLU A 151 -29.36 19.13 4.33
CA GLU A 151 -29.55 18.19 5.44
C GLU A 151 -28.79 18.59 6.71
N GLU A 152 -27.93 19.61 6.62
CA GLU A 152 -27.11 20.12 7.73
C GLU A 152 -27.97 20.76 8.85
N ILE A 153 -29.24 21.06 8.58
CA ILE A 153 -30.19 21.63 9.54
C ILE A 153 -31.51 20.85 9.50
N LYS A 154 -31.49 19.59 9.90
CA LYS A 154 -32.73 18.85 10.22
C LYS A 154 -33.04 18.98 11.71
N ILE A 155 -33.88 19.94 12.05
CA ILE A 155 -34.51 20.00 13.38
C ILE A 155 -35.47 18.81 13.45
N SER A 156 -35.27 17.90 14.41
CA SER A 156 -36.20 16.78 14.61
C SER A 156 -37.62 17.33 14.83
N PRO A 157 -38.61 17.02 13.96
CA PRO A 157 -39.95 17.57 14.08
C PRO A 157 -40.73 17.05 15.29
N ILE A 158 -40.21 16.00 15.95
CA ILE A 158 -40.87 15.32 17.07
C ILE A 158 -40.23 15.72 18.40
N THR A 159 -38.90 15.88 18.44
CA THR A 159 -38.16 16.16 19.69
C THR A 159 -37.68 17.60 19.80
N GLY A 160 -37.63 18.36 18.69
CA GLY A 160 -37.06 19.71 18.66
C GLY A 160 -35.54 19.72 18.90
N GLU A 161 -34.89 18.56 18.80
CA GLU A 161 -33.46 18.39 19.00
C GLU A 161 -32.72 18.56 17.67
N ASP A 162 -31.61 19.30 17.71
CA ASP A 162 -30.75 19.54 16.56
C ASP A 162 -30.04 18.24 16.16
N ILE A 163 -30.46 17.62 15.06
CA ILE A 163 -29.74 16.50 14.45
C ILE A 163 -28.60 17.11 13.62
N SER A 164 -27.52 17.49 14.30
CA SER A 164 -26.32 17.99 13.63
C SER A 164 -25.53 16.80 13.07
N PHE A 165 -25.59 16.62 11.76
CA PHE A 165 -24.72 15.68 11.07
C PHE A 165 -23.33 16.30 10.91
N PHE A 166 -22.42 15.93 11.79
CA PHE A 166 -21.03 16.34 11.67
C PHE A 166 -20.34 15.50 10.58
N PRO A 167 -19.57 16.13 9.68
CA PRO A 167 -18.80 15.40 8.68
C PRO A 167 -17.81 14.46 9.37
N LYS A 168 -17.68 13.26 8.81
CA LYS A 168 -16.79 12.23 9.35
C LYS A 168 -15.75 11.83 8.33
N LYS A 169 -14.71 11.19 8.82
CA LYS A 169 -13.62 10.68 8.02
C LYS A 169 -13.64 9.17 8.08
N VAL A 170 -13.69 8.54 6.91
CA VAL A 170 -13.50 7.09 6.78
C VAL A 170 -12.09 6.84 6.31
N LYS A 171 -11.40 5.92 7.00
CA LYS A 171 -10.03 5.53 6.69
C LYS A 171 -9.95 4.02 6.53
N ILE A 172 -9.33 3.60 5.43
CA ILE A 172 -9.05 2.19 5.17
C ILE A 172 -7.54 2.00 5.31
N PHE A 173 -7.16 1.04 6.13
CA PHE A 173 -5.81 0.51 6.22
C PHE A 173 -5.74 -0.79 5.42
N LEU A 174 -4.65 -1.00 4.68
CA LEU A 174 -4.44 -2.16 3.83
C LEU A 174 -3.01 -2.67 3.99
N TRP A 175 -2.84 -3.97 4.13
CA TRP A 175 -1.53 -4.60 4.23
C TRP A 175 -1.50 -6.02 3.68
N GLU A 176 -0.29 -6.53 3.40
CA GLU A 176 -0.11 -7.95 3.08
C GLU A 176 0.05 -8.78 4.35
N LYS A 177 -0.60 -9.94 4.41
CA LYS A 177 -0.47 -10.91 5.50
C LYS A 177 0.83 -11.69 5.39
N GLU A 178 1.44 -12.00 6.54
CA GLU A 178 2.49 -13.01 6.66
C GLU A 178 1.84 -14.40 6.56
N SER A 179 2.01 -15.05 5.40
CA SER A 179 1.46 -16.37 5.08
C SER A 179 2.09 -17.52 5.87
#